data_AF-A0A973FVQ3-F1
#
_entry.id   AF-A0A973FVQ3-F1
#
_cell.length_a   1.000
_cell.length_b   1.000
_cell.length_c   1.000
_cell.angle_alpha   90.00
_cell.angle_beta   90.00
_cell.angle_gamma   90.00
#
_symmetry.space_group_name_H-M   'P 1'
#
loop_
_entity.id
_entity.type
_entity.pdbx_description
1 polymer ?
#
loop_
_entity_poly.entity_id
_entity_poly.type
_entity_poly.pdbx_seq_one_letter_code
_entity_poly.pdbx_strand_id
1 'polypeptide(L)' 'GLNDNCIYCGSEEVEGIAHLTRYFSKISSWNKGKLAELKNRRGNRDFGQ' A
#
# COMPACT_ATOMS: atom_id res chain seq x y z
N GLY A 1 2.58 -7.92 -4.66
CA GLY A 1 2.57 -6.70 -3.83
C GLY A 1 1.82 -5.60 -4.57
N LEU A 2 1.64 -4.42 -3.99
CA LEU A 2 1.28 -3.23 -4.77
C LEU A 2 2.48 -2.89 -5.66
N ASN A 3 2.27 -2.77 -6.97
CA ASN A 3 3.28 -2.30 -7.91
C ASN A 3 3.13 -0.77 -8.03
N ASP A 4 4.25 -0.07 -8.12
CA ASP A 4 4.29 1.37 -8.39
C ASP A 4 3.95 1.71 -9.85
N ASN A 5 3.80 0.69 -10.70
CA ASN A 5 3.47 0.82 -12.11
C ASN A 5 2.40 -0.20 -12.51
N CYS A 6 1.55 0.19 -13.47
CA CYS A 6 0.55 -0.72 -14.03
C CYS A 6 1.22 -1.79 -14.89
N ILE A 7 1.02 -3.07 -14.57
CA ILE A 7 1.62 -4.19 -15.31
C ILE A 7 1.08 -4.37 -16.73
N TYR A 8 -0.02 -3.69 -17.09
CA TYR A 8 -0.66 -3.80 -18.40
C TYR A 8 -0.20 -2.71 -19.38
N CYS A 9 -0.02 -1.47 -18.91
CA CYS A 9 0.29 -0.32 -19.77
C CYS A 9 1.57 0.43 -19.35
N GLY A 10 2.18 0.10 -18.21
CA GLY A 10 3.38 0.77 -17.70
C GLY A 10 3.13 2.13 -17.04
N SER A 11 1.89 2.57 -16.89
CA SER A 11 1.57 3.86 -16.28
C SER A 11 1.96 3.92 -14.80
N GLU A 12 2.54 5.06 -14.40
CA GLU A 12 2.91 5.39 -13.00
C GLU A 12 1.70 5.87 -12.18
N GLU A 13 0.58 6.22 -12.85
CA GLU A 13 -0.67 6.67 -12.23
C GLU A 13 -1.47 5.52 -11.63
N VAL A 14 -0.86 4.77 -10.71
CA VAL A 14 -1.50 3.67 -10.00
C VAL A 14 -2.06 4.10 -8.66
N GLU A 15 -3.31 3.72 -8.39
CA GLU A 15 -3.96 3.99 -7.11
C GLU A 15 -3.85 2.76 -6.21
N GLY A 16 -3.20 2.92 -5.05
CA GLY A 16 -3.12 1.87 -4.07
C GLY A 16 -4.40 1.74 -3.25
N ILE A 17 -4.96 0.52 -3.16
CA ILE A 17 -6.07 0.21 -2.25
C ILE A 17 -5.62 -0.75 -1.15
N ALA A 18 -6.19 -0.58 0.04
CA ALA A 18 -5.95 -1.44 1.19
C ALA A 18 -7.28 -2.00 1.70
N HIS A 19 -7.25 -3.28 2.08
CA HIS A 19 -8.39 -3.97 2.67
C HIS A 19 -8.45 -3.67 4.17
N LEU A 20 -9.50 -2.98 4.62
CA LEU A 20 -9.87 -2.87 6.02
C LEU A 20 -10.97 -3.88 6.32
N THR A 21 -11.22 -4.14 7.60
CA THR A 21 -12.17 -5.14 8.10
C THR A 21 -13.58 -5.06 7.48
N ARG A 22 -14.00 -3.87 7.01
CA ARG A 22 -15.34 -3.65 6.47
C ARG A 22 -15.38 -3.11 5.04
N TYR A 23 -14.29 -2.57 4.53
CA TYR A 23 -14.28 -1.89 3.24
C TYR A 23 -12.86 -1.74 2.68
N PHE A 24 -12.78 -1.51 1.38
CA PHE A 24 -11.54 -1.12 0.72
C PHE A 24 -11.38 0.40 0.76
N SER A 25 -10.17 0.86 1.10
CA SER A 25 -9.85 2.28 1.15
C SER A 25 -8.67 2.58 0.23
N LYS A 26 -8.74 3.73 -0.46
CA LYS A 26 -7.58 4.30 -1.14
C LYS A 26 -6.50 4.66 -0.12
N ILE A 27 -5.27 4.24 -0.39
CA ILE A 27 -4.09 4.54 0.43
C ILE A 27 -3.75 6.04 0.31
N SER A 28 -3.98 6.65 -0.86
CA SER A 28 -3.74 8.09 -1.09
C SER A 28 -4.59 9.01 -0.21
N SER A 29 -5.72 8.52 0.33
CA SER A 29 -6.56 9.26 1.28
C SER A 29 -6.21 8.99 2.75
N TRP A 30 -5.11 8.29 3.04
CA TRP A 30 -4.71 7.99 4.40
C TRP A 30 -3.89 9.12 5.02
N ASN A 31 -4.18 9.44 6.28
CA ASN A 31 -3.34 10.36 7.05
C ASN A 31 -1.94 9.76 7.30
N LYS A 32 -0.99 10.66 7.60
CA LYS A 32 0.41 10.33 7.91
C LYS A 32 0.58 9.16 8.89
N GLY A 33 -0.27 9.03 9.91
CA GLY A 33 -0.22 7.91 10.86
C GLY A 33 -0.50 6.55 10.23
N LYS A 34 -1.53 6.44 9.38
CA LYS A 34 -1.85 5.18 8.67
C LYS A 34 -0.79 4.82 7.64
N LEU A 35 -0.18 5.81 6.99
CA LEU A 35 0.95 5.60 6.09
C LEU A 35 2.19 5.10 6.87
N ALA A 36 2.45 5.62 8.06
CA ALA A 36 3.52 5.15 8.93
C ALA A 36 3.29 3.71 9.41
N GLU A 37 2.07 3.38 9.83
CA GLU A 37 1.64 2.01 10.16
C GLU A 37 1.85 1.05 8.97
N LEU A 38 1.44 1.46 7.76
CA LEU A 38 1.65 0.66 6.56
C LEU A 38 3.14 0.44 6.27
N LYS A 39 3.96 1.50 6.40
CA LYS A 39 5.40 1.43 6.20
C LYS A 39 6.06 0.50 7.22
N ASN A 40 5.64 0.58 8.49
CA ASN A 40 6.10 -0.32 9.55
C ASN A 40 5.74 -1.79 9.24
N ARG A 41 4.50 -2.07 8.81
CA ARG A 41 4.11 -3.44 8.40
C ARG A 41 4.86 -3.96 7.18
N ARG A 42 5.17 -3.10 6.20
CA ARG A 42 5.99 -3.49 5.05
C ARG A 42 7.44 -3.78 5.45
N GLY A 43 8.00 -2.98 6.37
CA GLY A 43 9.36 -3.18 6.89
C GLY A 43 9.51 -4.45 7.74
N ASN A 44 8.45 -4.91 8.40
CA ASN A 44 8.48 -6.13 9.22
C ASN A 44 8.41 -7.44 8.41
N ARG A 45 8.42 -7.39 7.07
CA ARG A 45 8.55 -8.61 6.24
C ARG A 45 10.00 -9.10 6.08
N ASP A 46 10.96 -8.39 6.68
CA ASP A 46 12.40 -8.70 6.58
C ASP A 46 13.05 -9.06 7.95
N PHE A 47 12.24 -9.34 8.98
CA PHE A 47 12.76 -9.92 10.24
C PHE A 47 12.22 -11.34 10.42
N GLY A 48 12.86 -12.25 9.70
CA GLY A 48 12.65 -13.69 9.76
C GLY A 48 13.84 -14.40 9.10
N GLN A 49 15.05 -14.10 9.57
CA GLN A 49 16.26 -14.91 9.37
C GLN A 49 16.81 -15.25 10.75
#